data_AF-A0A485P0E3-F1
#
_entry.id   AF-A0A485P0E3-F1
#
_cell.length_a   1.000
_cell.length_b   1.000
_cell.length_c   1.000
_cell.angle_alpha   90.00
_cell.angle_beta   90.00
_cell.angle_gamma   90.00
#
_symmetry.space_group_name_H-M   'P 1'
#
loop_
_entity.id
_entity.type
_entity.pdbx_description
1 polymer ?
#
loop_
_entity_poly.entity_id
_entity_poly.type
_entity_poly.pdbx_seq_one_letter_code
_entity_poly.pdbx_strand_id
1 'polypeptide(L)'
;QVGDAFQEPTAREELNTIGSVPSQDHVFKVDNFAALSSIQKQLQEKIFAVEGTQSRTSSSFQHEMSQEGFSSVLTMDGPVLGAVGSFSWSGGAFLYPQNMSPTFISVSQENVDMRDSYL
;
A
#
# COMPACT_ATOMS: atom_id res chain seq x y z
N GLN A 1 -33.69 -4.53 -9.46
CA GLN A 1 -32.54 -5.36 -9.03
C GLN A 1 -31.56 -4.44 -8.31
N VAL A 2 -30.53 -4.97 -7.63
CA VAL A 2 -29.47 -4.10 -7.10
C VAL A 2 -28.57 -3.72 -8.28
N GLY A 3 -28.16 -2.47 -8.41
CA GLY A 3 -27.24 -2.04 -9.46
C GLY A 3 -27.86 -1.31 -10.65
N ASP A 4 -29.20 -1.18 -10.71
CA ASP A 4 -29.89 -0.47 -11.79
C ASP A 4 -29.51 1.02 -11.84
N ALA A 5 -29.15 1.60 -10.70
CA ALA A 5 -28.62 2.97 -10.60
C ALA A 5 -27.33 3.19 -11.39
N PHE A 6 -26.52 2.15 -11.66
CA PHE A 6 -25.31 2.28 -12.47
C PHE A 6 -25.58 2.35 -13.98
N GLN A 7 -26.83 2.17 -14.41
CA GLN A 7 -27.23 2.31 -15.83
C GLN A 7 -27.42 3.78 -16.22
N GLU A 8 -27.71 4.64 -15.24
CA GLU A 8 -27.83 6.08 -15.45
C GLU A 8 -26.44 6.74 -15.52
N PRO A 9 -26.11 7.46 -16.60
CA PRO A 9 -24.81 8.14 -16.74
C PRO A 9 -24.54 9.13 -15.60
N THR A 10 -25.58 9.85 -15.17
CA THR A 10 -25.52 10.86 -14.11
C THR A 10 -25.17 10.25 -12.75
N ALA A 11 -25.75 9.11 -12.40
CA ALA A 11 -25.43 8.39 -11.18
C ALA A 11 -23.98 7.87 -11.19
N ARG A 12 -23.43 7.52 -12.36
CA ARG A 12 -22.03 7.10 -12.46
C ARG A 12 -21.05 8.26 -12.31
N GLU A 13 -21.39 9.44 -12.83
CA GLU A 13 -20.61 10.67 -12.62
C GLU A 13 -20.63 11.11 -11.15
N GLU A 14 -21.78 11.03 -10.49
CA GLU A 14 -21.92 11.33 -9.06
C GLU A 14 -21.04 10.41 -8.21
N LEU A 15 -21.07 9.09 -8.47
CA LEU A 15 -20.23 8.12 -7.76
C LEU A 15 -18.73 8.34 -8.03
N ASN A 16 -18.34 8.68 -9.27
CA ASN A 16 -16.95 9.01 -9.59
C ASN A 16 -16.48 10.30 -8.89
N THR A 17 -17.39 11.23 -8.62
CA THR A 17 -17.11 12.47 -7.90
C THR A 17 -16.94 12.24 -6.40
N ILE A 18 -17.73 11.33 -5.82
CA ILE A 18 -17.64 10.95 -4.40
C ILE A 18 -16.42 10.06 -4.14
N GLY A 19 -16.09 9.16 -5.07
CA GLY A 19 -14.97 8.25 -4.98
C GLY A 19 -13.60 8.95 -5.09
N SER A 20 -12.58 8.36 -4.48
CA SER A 20 -11.20 8.84 -4.66
C SER A 20 -10.69 8.56 -6.09
N VAL A 21 -9.69 9.31 -6.52
CA VAL A 21 -9.02 9.12 -7.81
C VAL A 21 -7.92 8.07 -7.67
N PRO A 22 -7.78 7.11 -8.61
CA PRO A 22 -8.59 6.93 -9.81
C PRO A 22 -9.91 6.19 -9.52
N SER A 23 -11.04 6.70 -10.02
CA SER A 23 -12.37 6.19 -9.68
C SER A 23 -12.58 4.70 -9.98
N GLN A 24 -11.83 4.13 -10.92
CA GLN A 24 -11.85 2.69 -11.23
C GLN A 24 -11.46 1.78 -10.05
N ASP A 25 -10.65 2.30 -9.11
CA ASP A 25 -10.17 1.55 -7.95
C ASP A 25 -11.05 1.76 -6.71
N HIS A 26 -11.99 2.71 -6.79
CA HIS A 26 -12.76 3.21 -5.65
C HIS A 26 -14.28 3.20 -5.87
N VAL A 27 -14.76 2.95 -7.09
CA VAL A 27 -16.18 2.84 -7.44
C VAL A 27 -16.47 1.43 -7.95
N PHE A 28 -17.30 0.70 -7.22
CA PHE A 28 -17.64 -0.70 -7.54
C PHE A 28 -19.10 -0.80 -7.97
N LYS A 29 -19.34 -1.27 -9.20
CA LYS A 29 -20.67 -1.65 -9.66
C LYS A 29 -21.03 -3.02 -9.08
N VAL A 30 -22.13 -3.09 -8.36
CA VAL A 30 -22.71 -4.35 -7.87
C VAL A 30 -23.94 -4.69 -8.69
N ASP A 31 -23.96 -5.87 -9.32
CA ASP A 31 -25.09 -6.41 -10.07
C ASP A 31 -25.95 -7.37 -9.22
N ASN A 32 -25.42 -7.82 -8.09
CA ASN A 32 -26.11 -8.53 -7.02
C ASN A 32 -25.33 -8.45 -5.70
N PHE A 33 -25.97 -8.86 -4.59
CA PHE A 33 -25.36 -8.81 -3.25
C PHE A 33 -24.16 -9.76 -3.06
N ALA A 34 -23.95 -10.77 -3.91
CA ALA A 34 -22.77 -11.65 -3.83
C ALA A 34 -21.48 -10.92 -4.23
N ALA A 35 -21.57 -9.86 -5.04
CA ALA A 35 -20.44 -8.99 -5.33
C ALA A 35 -19.90 -8.27 -4.08
N LEU A 36 -20.75 -8.02 -3.07
CA LEU A 36 -20.32 -7.42 -1.80
C LEU A 36 -19.34 -8.31 -1.04
N SER A 37 -19.42 -9.63 -1.14
CA SER A 37 -18.43 -10.53 -0.51
C SER A 37 -17.05 -10.39 -1.16
N SER A 38 -16.99 -10.15 -2.48
CA SER A 38 -15.72 -9.90 -3.18
C SER A 38 -15.13 -8.53 -2.82
N ILE A 39 -15.98 -7.49 -2.76
CA ILE A 39 -15.59 -6.14 -2.33
C ILE A 39 -15.11 -6.17 -0.87
N GLN A 40 -15.83 -6.85 0.02
CA GLN A 40 -15.44 -7.03 1.42
C GLN A 40 -14.08 -7.69 1.53
N LYS A 41 -13.81 -8.74 0.74
CA LYS A 41 -12.50 -9.40 0.72
C LYS A 41 -11.38 -8.48 0.24
N GLN A 42 -11.60 -7.73 -0.85
CA GLN A 42 -10.62 -6.76 -1.36
C GLN A 42 -10.34 -5.62 -0.38
N LEU A 43 -11.38 -5.12 0.31
CA LEU A 43 -11.23 -4.11 1.35
C LEU A 43 -10.50 -4.67 2.57
N GLN A 44 -10.80 -5.92 2.97
CA GLN A 44 -10.15 -6.61 4.08
C GLN A 44 -8.66 -6.86 3.82
N GLU A 45 -8.27 -7.22 2.60
CA GLU A 45 -6.86 -7.36 2.19
C GLU A 45 -6.08 -6.03 2.32
N LYS A 46 -6.77 -4.89 2.19
CA LYS A 46 -6.22 -3.54 2.36
C LYS A 46 -6.36 -2.97 3.78
N ILE A 47 -6.86 -3.75 4.75
CA ILE A 47 -6.82 -3.36 6.17
C ILE A 47 -5.43 -3.69 6.70
N PHE A 48 -4.58 -2.67 6.77
CA PHE A 48 -3.26 -2.79 7.37
C PHE A 48 -3.36 -2.99 8.88
N ALA A 49 -2.48 -3.83 9.43
CA ALA A 49 -2.26 -3.92 10.85
C ALA A 49 -1.63 -2.62 11.33
N VAL A 50 -2.45 -1.72 11.87
CA VAL A 50 -1.95 -0.57 12.62
C VAL A 50 -1.43 -1.08 13.96
N GLU A 51 -0.42 -0.42 14.51
CA GLU A 51 0.27 -0.80 15.75
C GLU A 51 -0.70 -1.34 16.82
N GLY A 52 -0.48 -2.57 17.27
CA GLY A 52 -1.31 -3.22 18.30
C GLY A 52 -2.61 -3.89 17.83
N THR A 53 -2.99 -3.84 16.54
CA THR A 53 -4.25 -4.44 16.04
C THR A 53 -4.04 -5.74 15.26
N GLN A 54 -2.98 -6.51 15.56
CA GLN A 54 -2.60 -7.69 14.79
C GLN A 54 -3.68 -8.78 14.88
N SER A 55 -4.51 -8.87 13.84
CA SER A 55 -5.52 -9.92 13.66
C SER A 55 -5.04 -10.89 12.56
N ARG A 56 -5.56 -12.11 12.53
CA ARG A 56 -5.19 -13.13 11.52
C ARG A 56 -5.44 -12.67 10.06
N THR A 57 -6.17 -11.57 9.86
CA THR A 57 -6.60 -11.09 8.55
C THR A 57 -6.02 -9.73 8.15
N SER A 58 -5.14 -9.12 8.96
CA SER A 58 -4.55 -7.81 8.64
C SER A 58 -3.25 -7.96 7.83
N SER A 59 -3.08 -7.16 6.78
CA SER A 59 -1.84 -7.10 6.00
C SER A 59 -0.77 -6.28 6.72
N SER A 60 0.51 -6.63 6.55
CA SER A 60 1.65 -5.88 7.09
C SER A 60 2.12 -4.81 6.12
N PHE A 61 2.44 -3.61 6.63
CA PHE A 61 3.09 -2.56 5.83
C PHE A 61 4.39 -3.07 5.21
N GLN A 62 4.55 -2.87 3.89
CA GLN A 62 5.79 -3.13 3.15
C GLN A 62 6.48 -1.81 2.82
N HIS A 63 5.92 -0.98 1.94
CA HIS A 63 6.50 0.31 1.56
C HIS A 63 5.50 1.47 1.64
N GLU A 64 4.26 1.20 2.04
CA GLU A 64 3.18 2.19 2.11
C GLU A 64 3.53 3.36 3.05
N MET A 65 4.35 3.11 4.06
CA MET A 65 4.84 4.10 5.02
C MET A 65 6.36 4.31 4.93
N SER A 66 6.99 3.96 3.80
CA SER A 66 8.45 3.88 3.66
C SER A 66 9.19 5.15 4.11
N GLN A 67 8.62 6.33 3.85
CA GLN A 67 9.25 7.63 4.12
C GLN A 67 10.66 7.70 3.51
N GLU A 68 10.76 7.31 2.23
CA GLU A 68 12.01 7.35 1.50
C GLU A 68 12.63 8.76 1.46
N GLY A 69 13.94 8.84 1.65
CA GLY A 69 14.69 10.09 1.71
C GLY A 69 14.76 10.70 3.11
N PHE A 70 14.28 9.99 4.14
CA PHE A 70 14.45 10.38 5.54
C PHE A 70 15.92 10.63 5.91
N SER A 71 16.81 9.82 5.35
CA SER A 71 18.27 10.04 5.35
C SER A 71 18.82 9.85 3.94
N SER A 72 20.00 10.39 3.65
CA SER A 72 20.62 10.22 2.33
C SER A 72 22.15 10.23 2.39
N VAL A 73 22.77 9.51 1.45
CA VAL A 73 24.22 9.54 1.22
C VAL A 73 24.51 9.33 -0.26
N LEU A 74 25.52 10.03 -0.79
CA LEU A 74 26.02 9.82 -2.15
C LEU A 74 27.15 8.80 -2.12
N THR A 75 27.03 7.75 -2.92
CA THR A 75 28.07 6.72 -3.07
C THR A 75 28.58 6.69 -4.51
N MET A 76 29.68 5.97 -4.75
CA MET A 76 30.19 5.75 -6.11
C MET A 76 29.19 4.96 -6.98
N ASP A 77 28.37 4.13 -6.35
CA ASP A 77 27.37 3.29 -7.03
C ASP A 77 26.04 4.01 -7.24
N GLY A 78 25.84 5.22 -6.67
CA GLY A 78 24.62 6.02 -6.80
C GLY A 78 24.15 6.65 -5.48
N PRO A 79 23.13 7.51 -5.50
CA PRO A 79 22.48 8.00 -4.28
C PRO A 79 21.80 6.85 -3.53
N VAL A 80 21.92 6.87 -2.21
CA VAL A 80 21.25 5.97 -1.29
C VAL A 80 20.28 6.79 -0.44
N LEU A 81 19.02 6.36 -0.38
CA LEU A 81 17.94 7.03 0.35
C LEU A 81 17.39 6.10 1.44
N GLY A 82 17.46 6.52 2.70
CA GLY A 82 16.89 5.78 3.84
C GLY A 82 15.37 5.80 3.82
N ALA A 83 14.75 4.69 4.20
CA ALA A 83 13.32 4.43 4.12
C ALA A 83 12.83 3.76 5.42
N VAL A 84 12.87 4.54 6.51
CA VAL A 84 12.69 4.10 7.90
C VAL A 84 11.34 3.44 8.21
N GLY A 85 10.28 3.74 7.46
CA GLY A 85 8.95 3.16 7.69
C GLY A 85 8.65 1.94 6.81
N SER A 86 9.65 1.41 6.11
CA SER A 86 9.49 0.18 5.34
C SER A 86 9.36 -1.03 6.28
N PHE A 87 8.57 -2.03 5.87
CA PHE A 87 8.37 -3.33 6.51
C PHE A 87 8.05 -3.23 8.01
N SER A 88 6.92 -2.59 8.35
CA SER A 88 6.52 -2.34 9.75
C SER A 88 7.64 -1.65 10.56
N TRP A 89 8.15 -0.55 10.02
CA TRP A 89 9.23 0.24 10.62
C TRP A 89 10.52 -0.53 10.93
N SER A 90 10.75 -1.66 10.24
CA SER A 90 12.07 -2.29 10.27
C SER A 90 13.11 -1.52 9.48
N GLY A 91 12.67 -0.61 8.61
CA GLY A 91 13.55 0.30 7.89
C GLY A 91 14.36 -0.36 6.78
N GLY A 92 15.35 0.37 6.28
CA GLY A 92 16.16 0.00 5.13
C GLY A 92 16.51 1.21 4.26
N ALA A 93 17.14 0.95 3.12
CA ALA A 93 17.53 2.02 2.19
C ALA A 93 17.41 1.58 0.72
N PHE A 94 17.08 2.52 -0.17
CA PHE A 94 17.11 2.32 -1.60
C PHE A 94 18.42 2.83 -2.19
N LEU A 95 19.13 1.98 -2.93
CA LEU A 95 20.23 2.37 -3.80
C LEU A 95 19.68 2.65 -5.20
N TYR A 96 20.09 3.77 -5.80
CA TYR A 96 19.74 4.17 -7.16
C TYR A 96 20.97 4.18 -8.08
N PRO A 97 21.31 3.05 -8.71
CA PRO A 97 22.45 3.00 -9.62
C PRO A 97 22.17 3.71 -10.94
N GLN A 98 23.22 4.21 -11.58
CA GLN A 98 23.08 4.82 -12.91
C GLN A 98 22.59 3.78 -13.92
N ASN A 99 21.50 4.10 -14.62
CA ASN A 99 20.91 3.27 -15.68
C ASN A 99 20.45 1.86 -15.23
N MET A 100 20.17 1.66 -13.94
CA MET A 100 19.59 0.42 -13.42
C MET A 100 18.36 0.70 -12.56
N SER A 101 17.55 -0.33 -12.34
CA SER A 101 16.45 -0.26 -11.38
C SER A 101 16.97 -0.09 -9.94
N PRO A 102 16.25 0.62 -9.06
CA PRO A 102 16.63 0.76 -7.67
C PRO A 102 16.66 -0.60 -6.95
N THR A 103 17.60 -0.76 -6.02
CA THR A 103 17.69 -1.95 -5.17
C THR A 103 17.36 -1.57 -3.73
N PHE A 104 16.47 -2.32 -3.09
CA PHE A 104 16.17 -2.15 -1.67
C PHE A 104 17.12 -2.98 -0.81
N ILE A 105 17.72 -2.35 0.19
CA ILE A 105 18.65 -2.92 1.14
C ILE A 105 17.97 -2.94 2.50
N SER A 106 17.77 -4.14 3.05
CA SER A 106 17.21 -4.34 4.39
C SER A 106 17.83 -5.55 5.08
N VAL A 107 17.47 -5.71 6.35
CA VAL A 107 17.73 -6.92 7.12
C VAL A 107 16.90 -8.10 6.60
N SER A 108 17.44 -9.32 6.71
CA SER A 108 16.75 -10.55 6.32
C SER A 108 15.47 -10.77 7.14
N GLN A 109 14.42 -11.27 6.51
CA GLN A 109 13.10 -11.52 7.13
C GLN A 109 13.12 -12.51 8.31
N GLU A 110 14.19 -13.30 8.46
CA GLU A 110 14.38 -14.20 9.60
C GLU A 110 14.63 -13.45 10.93
N ASN A 111 15.05 -12.18 10.86
CA ASN A 111 15.28 -11.33 12.04
C ASN A 111 13.99 -10.59 12.43
N VAL A 112 13.06 -11.30 13.07
CA VAL A 112 11.77 -10.75 13.56
C VAL A 112 11.97 -9.61 14.58
N ASP A 113 13.14 -9.54 15.22
CA ASP A 113 13.53 -8.53 16.22
C ASP A 113 13.71 -7.11 15.66
N MET A 114 13.64 -6.94 14.34
CA MET A 114 13.92 -5.66 13.69
C MET A 114 12.67 -4.80 13.47
N ARG A 115 11.46 -5.24 13.86
CA ARG A 115 10.28 -4.36 13.79
C ARG A 115 10.47 -3.12 14.66
N ASP A 116 9.97 -1.98 14.18
CA ASP A 116 10.04 -0.71 14.91
C ASP A 116 11.48 -0.28 15.30
N SER A 117 12.47 -0.68 14.50
CA SER A 117 13.90 -0.41 14.73
C SER A 117 14.40 0.84 14.00
N TYR A 118 13.66 1.34 13.01
CA TYR A 118 13.97 2.56 12.25
C TYR A 118 15.34 2.54 11.55
N LEU A 119 15.75 1.38 11.03
CA LEU A 119 16.97 1.22 10.24
C LEU A 119 17.02 2.18 9.03
#